data_AF-A0A3B5B5W1-F1
#
_entry.id   AF-A0A3B5B5W1-F1
#
_cell.length_a   1.000
_cell.length_b   1.000
_cell.length_c   1.000
_cell.angle_alpha   90.00
_cell.angle_beta   90.00
_cell.angle_gamma   90.00
#
_symmetry.space_group_name_H-M   'P 1'
#
loop_
_entity.id
_entity.type
_entity.pdbx_description
1 polymer ?
#
loop_
_entity_poly.entity_id
_entity_poly.type
_entity_poly.pdbx_seq_one_letter_code
_entity_poly.pdbx_strand_id
1 'polypeptide(L)'
;MYHALTYATILEMQAMMTFEPQHILTAGNTMKEAQCLLQRAALTFLQDENMISFIKGGIKVRNSYQTYKELHTVLQSSGYTHGDNHGHFEGGVKLGVGAFNLMISMLPTRTLKLLEFVGFSGNKEFGLQQLQEGSAESTFRSFLCNMLLLCYHTFMSFILGTGEGDVEDAEKLLQPYLKKYPKGSIFLFFAGRIEEIKGNLDAAIKRFEECCEAQQQWKQFHHMCYWELMWCFTYKRHWKMAYFYADLLSKENSWSKATYAYMKAAYLSMLTKDDCLTFGETELTLFRQVPGLKQKIAGKSLPTEKFAIRKARRYFAENPIPLPAPPLEMMYIWNGYTVIGKHKDLTEGMLKTLDEAQAKLESIPRTEFSIDDQCLLSLLKGLCLKHLGHQEEAEHYFTLVLCNETQIKYDHYLVPNALLEHGLLCLEQGRRDEAIKLLETAKQNYKNYSMESRTHFRIQAALHKAKGARENGIHVPSSP
;
A
#
# COMPACT_ATOMS: atom_id res chain seq x y z
N MET A 1 23.32 -18.94 -27.80
CA MET A 1 24.12 -18.41 -26.66
C MET A 1 25.55 -18.10 -27.08
N TYR A 2 26.35 -19.04 -27.62
CA TYR A 2 27.75 -18.76 -28.00
C TYR A 2 27.95 -17.91 -29.27
N HIS A 3 27.07 -17.98 -30.27
CA HIS A 3 27.18 -17.12 -31.47
C HIS A 3 26.82 -15.65 -31.22
N ALA A 4 25.87 -15.38 -30.32
CA ALA A 4 25.52 -14.01 -29.90
C ALA A 4 26.58 -13.41 -28.97
N LEU A 5 27.21 -14.24 -28.12
CA LEU A 5 28.31 -13.83 -27.24
C LEU A 5 29.58 -13.53 -28.06
N THR A 6 29.91 -14.35 -29.06
CA THR A 6 31.11 -14.14 -29.91
C THR A 6 30.94 -12.95 -30.86
N TYR A 7 29.75 -12.75 -31.44
CA TYR A 7 29.45 -11.57 -32.27
C TYR A 7 29.44 -10.26 -31.44
N ALA A 8 28.94 -10.31 -30.21
CA ALA A 8 29.02 -9.20 -29.26
C ALA A 8 30.46 -8.90 -28.80
N THR A 9 31.29 -9.93 -28.60
CA THR A 9 32.71 -9.76 -28.23
C THR A 9 33.54 -9.19 -29.38
N ILE A 10 33.22 -9.55 -30.64
CA ILE A 10 33.87 -9.00 -31.85
C ILE A 10 33.45 -7.54 -32.09
N LEU A 11 32.18 -7.19 -31.82
CA LEU A 11 31.68 -5.81 -31.85
C LEU A 11 32.25 -4.96 -30.69
N GLU A 12 32.46 -5.55 -29.50
CA GLU A 12 33.20 -4.94 -28.39
C GLU A 12 34.67 -4.70 -28.73
N MET A 13 35.34 -5.65 -29.39
CA MET A 13 36.73 -5.52 -29.84
C MET A 13 36.89 -4.49 -30.96
N GLN A 14 35.92 -4.36 -31.88
CA GLN A 14 35.88 -3.27 -32.86
C GLN A 14 35.63 -1.90 -32.21
N ALA A 15 34.82 -1.84 -31.16
CA ALA A 15 34.55 -0.62 -30.41
C ALA A 15 35.75 -0.17 -29.55
N MET A 16 36.53 -1.10 -28.98
CA MET A 16 37.70 -0.80 -28.14
C MET A 16 38.87 -0.12 -28.89
N MET A 17 38.85 -0.02 -30.23
CA MET A 17 39.98 0.48 -31.01
C MET A 17 39.95 1.99 -31.38
N THR A 18 39.02 2.82 -30.86
CA THR A 18 38.85 4.20 -31.38
C THR A 18 38.76 5.35 -30.38
N PHE A 19 39.05 5.17 -29.09
CA PHE A 19 39.30 6.24 -28.09
C PHE A 19 38.40 7.50 -28.20
N GLU A 20 37.23 7.52 -27.53
CA GLU A 20 36.36 8.65 -27.09
C GLU A 20 34.88 8.13 -26.94
N PRO A 21 33.83 8.97 -26.83
CA PRO A 21 32.63 9.03 -25.92
C PRO A 21 32.06 7.78 -25.19
N GLN A 22 32.83 6.72 -25.04
CA GLN A 22 32.38 5.40 -24.60
C GLN A 22 31.87 5.33 -23.17
N HIS A 23 32.38 6.12 -22.24
CA HIS A 23 32.03 5.92 -20.82
C HIS A 23 30.57 6.30 -20.50
N ILE A 24 30.01 7.29 -21.20
CA ILE A 24 28.60 7.68 -21.06
C ILE A 24 27.68 6.66 -21.75
N LEU A 25 28.11 6.12 -22.89
CA LEU A 25 27.36 5.07 -23.61
C LEU A 25 27.38 3.75 -22.83
N THR A 26 28.54 3.38 -22.30
CA THR A 26 28.73 2.23 -21.40
C THR A 26 27.90 2.41 -20.13
N ALA A 27 27.95 3.57 -19.47
CA ALA A 27 27.12 3.84 -18.30
C ALA A 27 25.61 3.81 -18.62
N GLY A 28 25.20 4.36 -19.78
CA GLY A 28 23.83 4.29 -20.27
C GLY A 28 23.37 2.85 -20.57
N ASN A 29 24.25 2.02 -21.11
CA ASN A 29 24.00 0.59 -21.36
C ASN A 29 23.95 -0.19 -20.03
N THR A 30 24.88 0.04 -19.10
CA THR A 30 24.88 -0.53 -17.75
C THR A 30 23.62 -0.12 -16.97
N MET A 31 23.11 1.10 -17.13
CA MET A 31 21.84 1.53 -16.53
C MET A 31 20.62 0.86 -17.17
N LYS A 32 20.61 0.68 -18.49
CA LYS A 32 19.57 -0.11 -19.18
C LYS A 32 19.59 -1.56 -18.71
N GLU A 33 20.77 -2.15 -18.56
CA GLU A 33 20.97 -3.48 -18.02
C GLU A 33 20.51 -3.58 -16.56
N ALA A 34 20.88 -2.63 -15.70
CA ALA A 34 20.44 -2.60 -14.31
C ALA A 34 18.92 -2.45 -14.18
N GLN A 35 18.28 -1.62 -15.02
CA GLN A 35 16.83 -1.49 -15.08
C GLN A 35 16.16 -2.75 -15.63
N CYS A 36 16.72 -3.35 -16.68
CA CYS A 36 16.25 -4.62 -17.25
C CYS A 36 16.42 -5.77 -16.24
N LEU A 37 17.49 -5.79 -15.46
CA LEU A 37 17.75 -6.76 -14.41
C LEU A 37 16.76 -6.59 -13.26
N LEU A 38 16.42 -5.36 -12.87
CA LEU A 38 15.38 -5.08 -11.87
C LEU A 38 14.00 -5.54 -12.36
N GLN A 39 13.63 -5.19 -13.60
CA GLN A 39 12.37 -5.62 -14.22
C GLN A 39 12.31 -7.13 -14.41
N ARG A 40 13.40 -7.76 -14.86
CA ARG A 40 13.51 -9.23 -14.97
C ARG A 40 13.51 -9.89 -13.59
N ALA A 41 14.11 -9.29 -12.56
CA ALA A 41 14.06 -9.82 -11.20
C ALA A 41 12.62 -9.76 -10.67
N ALA A 42 11.91 -8.64 -10.85
CA ALA A 42 10.49 -8.52 -10.53
C ALA A 42 9.65 -9.57 -11.27
N LEU A 43 9.87 -9.77 -12.57
CA LEU A 43 9.21 -10.83 -13.35
C LEU A 43 9.60 -12.24 -12.91
N THR A 44 10.87 -12.48 -12.52
CA THR A 44 11.34 -13.78 -12.01
C THR A 44 10.68 -14.11 -10.66
N PHE A 45 10.47 -13.11 -9.79
CA PHE A 45 9.70 -13.28 -8.56
C PHE A 45 8.21 -13.58 -8.84
N LEU A 46 7.67 -13.10 -9.96
CA LEU A 46 6.26 -13.29 -10.34
C LEU A 46 6.01 -14.58 -11.14
N GLN A 47 7.00 -15.09 -11.88
CA GLN A 47 6.84 -16.24 -12.79
C GLN A 47 7.30 -17.58 -12.22
N ASP A 48 8.17 -17.61 -11.21
CA ASP A 48 8.85 -18.84 -10.82
C ASP A 48 8.77 -19.10 -9.30
N GLU A 49 8.21 -20.25 -8.92
CA GLU A 49 7.90 -20.61 -7.53
C GLU A 49 9.10 -21.23 -6.79
N ASN A 50 10.24 -21.43 -7.46
CA ASN A 50 11.40 -22.11 -6.89
C ASN A 50 12.26 -21.17 -6.03
N MET A 51 12.68 -21.65 -4.85
CA MET A 51 13.59 -20.99 -3.91
C MET A 51 14.92 -20.56 -4.58
N ILE A 52 15.39 -21.32 -5.59
CA ILE A 52 16.58 -20.95 -6.37
C ILE A 52 16.36 -19.67 -7.19
N SER A 53 15.17 -19.50 -7.78
CA SER A 53 14.79 -18.32 -8.56
C SER A 53 14.61 -17.10 -7.66
N PHE A 54 14.14 -17.30 -6.42
CA PHE A 54 14.11 -16.28 -5.37
C PHE A 54 15.51 -15.79 -4.99
N ILE A 55 16.47 -16.71 -4.76
CA ILE A 55 17.87 -16.37 -4.43
C ILE A 55 18.53 -15.63 -5.61
N LYS A 56 18.35 -16.13 -6.83
CA LYS A 56 18.85 -15.46 -8.05
C LYS A 56 18.24 -14.07 -8.23
N GLY A 57 16.95 -13.90 -7.92
CA GLY A 57 16.27 -12.61 -7.89
C GLY A 57 16.91 -11.67 -6.88
N GLY A 58 17.14 -12.13 -5.65
CA GLY A 58 17.79 -11.34 -4.59
C GLY A 58 19.21 -10.89 -4.94
N ILE A 59 20.02 -11.77 -5.54
CA ILE A 59 21.38 -11.42 -6.00
C ILE A 59 21.34 -10.35 -7.09
N LYS A 60 20.41 -10.47 -8.06
CA LYS A 60 20.24 -9.45 -9.12
C LYS A 60 19.84 -8.09 -8.55
N VAL A 61 18.93 -8.07 -7.57
CA VAL A 61 18.52 -6.84 -6.87
C VAL A 61 19.72 -6.21 -6.17
N ARG A 62 20.57 -7.01 -5.50
CA ARG A 62 21.80 -6.53 -4.85
C ARG A 62 22.79 -5.94 -5.84
N ASN A 63 23.06 -6.63 -6.94
CA ASN A 63 24.00 -6.16 -7.95
C ASN A 63 23.51 -4.85 -8.58
N SER A 64 22.21 -4.76 -8.87
CA SER A 64 21.58 -3.52 -9.36
C SER A 64 21.76 -2.38 -8.36
N TYR A 65 21.50 -2.62 -7.08
CA TYR A 65 21.69 -1.62 -6.02
C TYR A 65 23.14 -1.12 -5.92
N GLN A 66 24.13 -2.02 -5.93
CA GLN A 66 25.54 -1.63 -5.90
C GLN A 66 25.95 -0.84 -7.13
N THR A 67 25.47 -1.25 -8.31
CA THR A 67 25.71 -0.50 -9.56
C THR A 67 25.19 0.94 -9.44
N TYR A 68 23.98 1.14 -8.93
CA TYR A 68 23.45 2.51 -8.75
C TYR A 68 24.24 3.33 -7.71
N LYS A 69 24.79 2.71 -6.67
CA LYS A 69 25.68 3.40 -5.71
C LYS A 69 26.99 3.83 -6.34
N GLU A 70 27.60 2.97 -7.15
CA GLU A 70 28.83 3.30 -7.89
C GLU A 70 28.57 4.43 -8.88
N LEU A 71 27.49 4.34 -9.66
CA LEU A 71 27.11 5.39 -10.60
C LEU A 71 26.79 6.72 -9.90
N HIS A 72 26.20 6.68 -8.70
CA HIS A 72 25.99 7.88 -7.89
C HIS A 72 27.31 8.51 -7.42
N THR A 73 28.28 7.68 -7.06
CA THR A 73 29.63 8.16 -6.69
C THR A 73 30.33 8.81 -7.89
N VAL A 74 30.19 8.23 -9.08
CA VAL A 74 30.70 8.83 -10.33
C VAL A 74 30.02 10.18 -10.59
N LEU A 75 28.71 10.27 -10.42
CA LEU A 75 27.96 11.52 -10.59
C LEU A 75 28.43 12.64 -9.63
N GLN A 76 28.86 12.27 -8.42
CA GLN A 76 29.39 13.22 -7.42
C GLN A 76 30.88 13.52 -7.59
N SER A 77 31.58 12.84 -8.51
CA SER A 77 33.01 13.00 -8.69
C SER A 77 33.35 14.30 -9.44
N SER A 78 34.47 14.94 -9.07
CA SER A 78 34.97 16.15 -9.72
C SER A 78 35.37 15.95 -11.19
N GLY A 79 35.51 14.70 -11.63
CA GLY A 79 35.83 14.33 -13.02
C GLY A 79 34.60 14.14 -13.91
N TYR A 80 33.38 14.25 -13.36
CA TYR A 80 32.16 14.17 -14.16
C TYR A 80 31.98 15.43 -15.01
N THR A 81 31.75 15.22 -16.31
CA THR A 81 31.55 16.31 -17.27
C THR A 81 30.21 16.15 -17.99
N HIS A 82 29.49 17.26 -18.16
CA HIS A 82 28.17 17.27 -18.78
C HIS A 82 28.30 17.21 -20.31
N GLY A 83 28.27 16.00 -20.87
CA GLY A 83 28.10 15.77 -22.32
C GLY A 83 26.63 15.84 -22.75
N ASP A 84 26.34 15.69 -24.04
CA ASP A 84 24.99 15.90 -24.61
C ASP A 84 23.88 15.03 -23.98
N ASN A 85 24.22 13.86 -23.43
CA ASN A 85 23.27 12.92 -22.83
C ASN A 85 23.29 12.91 -21.29
N HIS A 86 23.93 13.90 -20.65
CA HIS A 86 24.10 13.91 -19.19
C HIS A 86 22.76 13.80 -18.44
N GLY A 87 21.72 14.53 -18.85
CA GLY A 87 20.41 14.50 -18.21
C GLY A 87 19.75 13.11 -18.15
N HIS A 88 19.91 12.29 -19.20
CA HIS A 88 19.44 10.89 -19.20
C HIS A 88 20.20 10.01 -18.20
N PHE A 89 21.51 10.23 -18.08
CA PHE A 89 22.35 9.54 -17.12
C PHE A 89 22.00 9.97 -15.69
N GLU A 90 22.03 11.27 -15.40
CA GLU A 90 21.72 11.82 -14.08
C GLU A 90 20.33 11.43 -13.60
N GLY A 91 19.31 11.69 -14.42
CA GLY A 91 17.93 11.35 -14.09
C GLY A 91 17.76 9.85 -13.86
N GLY A 92 18.50 9.02 -14.59
CA GLY A 92 18.44 7.59 -14.41
C GLY A 92 19.21 7.06 -13.19
N VAL A 93 20.32 7.67 -12.81
CA VAL A 93 21.03 7.39 -11.53
C VAL A 93 20.14 7.79 -10.36
N LYS A 94 19.61 9.01 -10.39
CA LYS A 94 18.66 9.55 -9.40
C LYS A 94 17.42 8.67 -9.25
N LEU A 95 16.84 8.20 -10.36
CA LEU A 95 15.73 7.23 -10.36
C LEU A 95 16.08 5.95 -9.58
N GLY A 96 17.21 5.32 -9.91
CA GLY A 96 17.61 4.05 -9.28
C GLY A 96 17.97 4.23 -7.80
N VAL A 97 18.83 5.19 -7.49
CA VAL A 97 19.23 5.51 -6.11
C VAL A 97 18.02 5.86 -5.26
N GLY A 98 17.14 6.72 -5.78
CA GLY A 98 15.91 7.14 -5.13
C GLY A 98 14.96 5.98 -4.86
N ALA A 99 14.68 5.16 -5.89
CA ALA A 99 13.82 3.99 -5.76
C ALA A 99 14.34 2.96 -4.75
N PHE A 100 15.63 2.64 -4.77
CA PHE A 100 16.21 1.68 -3.83
C PHE A 100 16.19 2.20 -2.40
N ASN A 101 16.62 3.44 -2.17
CA ASN A 101 16.62 4.03 -0.84
C ASN A 101 15.20 4.08 -0.24
N LEU A 102 14.22 4.50 -1.05
CA LEU A 102 12.82 4.54 -0.65
C LEU A 102 12.29 3.14 -0.31
N MET A 103 12.43 2.17 -1.23
CA MET A 103 11.94 0.80 -1.03
C MET A 103 12.58 0.10 0.17
N ILE A 104 13.89 0.28 0.38
CA ILE A 104 14.61 -0.34 1.51
C ILE A 104 14.20 0.31 2.83
N SER A 105 14.07 1.64 2.88
CA SER A 105 13.66 2.38 4.09
C SER A 105 12.28 1.96 4.61
N MET A 106 11.43 1.46 3.70
CA MET A 106 10.09 0.98 3.97
C MET A 106 10.04 -0.48 4.41
N LEU A 107 11.16 -1.18 4.61
CA LEU A 107 11.15 -2.57 5.07
C LEU A 107 11.08 -2.66 6.60
N PRO A 108 10.50 -3.74 7.17
CA PRO A 108 10.42 -3.90 8.62
C PRO A 108 11.81 -3.96 9.23
N THR A 109 12.00 -3.42 10.44
CA THR A 109 13.31 -3.31 11.10
C THR A 109 14.11 -4.64 11.14
N ARG A 110 13.43 -5.78 11.34
CA ARG A 110 14.11 -7.10 11.34
C ARG A 110 14.65 -7.47 9.95
N THR A 111 13.91 -7.19 8.90
CA THR A 111 14.33 -7.42 7.52
C THR A 111 15.42 -6.44 7.11
N LEU A 112 15.30 -5.18 7.53
CA LEU A 112 16.31 -4.14 7.29
C LEU A 112 17.67 -4.54 7.87
N LYS A 113 17.73 -4.96 9.14
CA LYS A 113 18.98 -5.42 9.79
C LYS A 113 19.67 -6.57 9.05
N LEU A 114 18.89 -7.49 8.49
CA LEU A 114 19.44 -8.60 7.69
C LEU A 114 20.00 -8.13 6.34
N LEU A 115 19.34 -7.15 5.71
CA LEU A 115 19.79 -6.58 4.43
C LEU A 115 20.99 -5.64 4.61
N GLU A 116 21.04 -4.88 5.71
CA GLU A 116 22.18 -4.05 6.13
C GLU A 116 23.46 -4.87 6.27
N PHE A 117 23.36 -6.05 6.90
CA PHE A 117 24.49 -6.98 6.99
C PHE A 117 25.04 -7.39 5.61
N VAL A 118 24.20 -7.43 4.58
CA VAL A 118 24.58 -7.79 3.20
C VAL A 118 24.94 -6.54 2.36
N GLY A 119 24.93 -5.35 2.96
CA GLY A 119 25.38 -4.09 2.38
C GLY A 119 24.28 -3.23 1.76
N PHE A 120 23.00 -3.51 2.04
CA PHE A 120 21.90 -2.62 1.68
C PHE A 120 21.62 -1.61 2.78
N SER A 121 21.56 -0.33 2.46
CA SER A 121 21.01 0.69 3.35
C SER A 121 19.94 1.49 2.61
N GLY A 122 18.93 1.95 3.35
CA GLY A 122 17.86 2.77 2.81
C GLY A 122 17.62 3.98 3.68
N ASN A 123 17.69 5.16 3.09
CA ASN A 123 17.30 6.40 3.73
C ASN A 123 16.11 7.00 2.98
N LYS A 124 14.99 7.16 3.67
CA LYS A 124 13.73 7.58 3.05
C LYS A 124 13.83 9.00 2.49
N GLU A 125 14.30 9.94 3.29
CA GLU A 125 14.40 11.36 2.98
C GLU A 125 15.35 11.57 1.80
N PHE A 126 16.51 10.92 1.82
CA PHE A 126 17.45 10.92 0.70
C PHE A 126 16.85 10.29 -0.55
N GLY A 127 16.12 9.18 -0.41
CA GLY A 127 15.44 8.53 -1.53
C GLY A 127 14.44 9.46 -2.22
N LEU A 128 13.61 10.17 -1.43
CA LEU A 128 12.66 11.15 -1.94
C LEU A 128 13.36 12.34 -2.58
N GLN A 129 14.42 12.86 -1.97
CA GLN A 129 15.23 13.94 -2.53
C GLN A 129 15.78 13.57 -3.91
N GLN A 130 16.37 12.38 -4.05
CA GLN A 130 16.92 11.92 -5.34
C GLN A 130 15.83 11.77 -6.40
N LEU A 131 14.64 11.25 -6.05
CA LEU A 131 13.53 11.19 -6.99
C LEU A 131 13.05 12.59 -7.40
N GLN A 132 12.97 13.54 -6.45
CA GLN A 132 12.58 14.92 -6.71
C GLN A 132 13.57 15.60 -7.66
N GLU A 133 14.87 15.49 -7.40
CA GLU A 133 15.92 16.02 -8.27
C GLU A 133 15.90 15.34 -9.66
N GLY A 134 15.62 14.04 -9.71
CA GLY A 134 15.54 13.28 -10.97
C GLY A 134 14.32 13.66 -11.82
N SER A 135 13.28 14.20 -11.18
CA SER A 135 12.03 14.62 -11.81
C SER A 135 12.09 15.99 -12.51
N ALA A 136 13.13 16.77 -12.27
CA ALA A 136 13.22 18.17 -12.69
C ALA A 136 13.34 18.37 -14.22
N GLU A 137 13.91 17.40 -14.92
CA GLU A 137 14.11 17.49 -16.38
C GLU A 137 12.91 16.97 -17.19
N SER A 138 12.93 17.19 -18.51
CA SER A 138 11.91 16.69 -19.44
C SER A 138 12.31 15.37 -20.12
N THR A 139 12.91 14.44 -19.38
CA THR A 139 13.32 13.13 -19.89
C THR A 139 12.33 12.02 -19.53
N PHE A 140 12.43 10.87 -20.21
CA PHE A 140 11.66 9.67 -19.82
C PHE A 140 12.00 9.19 -18.39
N ARG A 141 13.24 9.37 -17.92
CA ARG A 141 13.63 9.02 -16.55
C ARG A 141 12.97 9.95 -15.53
N SER A 142 12.88 11.24 -15.84
CA SER A 142 12.16 12.22 -15.02
C SER A 142 10.67 11.90 -14.92
N PHE A 143 10.05 11.43 -16.01
CA PHE A 143 8.69 10.89 -15.96
C PHE A 143 8.57 9.69 -15.00
N LEU A 144 9.51 8.73 -15.03
CA LEU A 144 9.49 7.59 -14.11
C LEU A 144 9.71 8.00 -12.65
N CYS A 145 10.57 9.00 -12.38
CA CYS A 145 10.73 9.59 -11.05
C CYS A 145 9.40 10.17 -10.55
N ASN A 146 8.72 10.98 -11.39
CA ASN A 146 7.40 11.53 -11.06
C ASN A 146 6.36 10.43 -10.79
N MET A 147 6.34 9.35 -11.58
CA MET A 147 5.41 8.25 -11.34
C MET A 147 5.69 7.54 -10.01
N LEU A 148 6.95 7.33 -9.65
CA LEU A 148 7.32 6.74 -8.35
C LEU A 148 6.96 7.66 -7.18
N LEU A 149 7.16 8.96 -7.31
CA LEU A 149 6.73 9.93 -6.31
C LEU A 149 5.21 9.91 -6.16
N LEU A 150 4.45 9.94 -7.26
CA LEU A 150 2.99 9.82 -7.21
C LEU A 150 2.54 8.52 -6.54
N CYS A 151 3.12 7.37 -6.89
CA CYS A 151 2.86 6.10 -6.20
C CYS A 151 3.19 6.19 -4.71
N TYR A 152 4.29 6.87 -4.36
CA TYR A 152 4.70 7.04 -2.99
C TYR A 152 3.67 7.84 -2.18
N HIS A 153 3.31 9.03 -2.67
CA HIS A 153 2.42 9.96 -1.98
C HIS A 153 0.96 9.49 -1.94
N THR A 154 0.49 8.73 -2.94
CA THR A 154 -0.94 8.33 -3.05
C THR A 154 -1.24 6.89 -2.63
N PHE A 155 -0.27 5.99 -2.63
CA PHE A 155 -0.45 4.59 -2.24
C PHE A 155 0.42 4.18 -1.06
N MET A 156 1.73 4.37 -1.17
CA MET A 156 2.66 3.79 -0.19
C MET A 156 2.55 4.47 1.17
N SER A 157 2.60 5.81 1.21
CA SER A 157 2.40 6.60 2.43
C SER A 157 1.00 6.37 3.00
N PHE A 158 0.00 6.27 2.12
CA PHE A 158 -1.39 6.10 2.51
C PHE A 158 -1.65 4.73 3.13
N ILE A 159 -1.26 3.62 2.49
CA ILE A 159 -1.57 2.25 2.93
C ILE A 159 -0.65 1.79 4.08
N LEU A 160 0.65 2.12 4.00
CA LEU A 160 1.65 1.63 4.96
C LEU A 160 1.96 2.63 6.07
N GLY A 161 1.61 3.91 5.88
CA GLY A 161 1.77 4.96 6.89
C GLY A 161 0.50 5.19 7.71
N THR A 162 0.41 6.38 8.29
CA THR A 162 -0.72 6.82 9.13
C THR A 162 -1.91 7.34 8.33
N GLY A 163 -1.87 7.29 6.99
CA GLY A 163 -2.91 7.83 6.10
C GLY A 163 -2.80 9.33 5.81
N GLU A 164 -1.85 10.02 6.44
CA GLU A 164 -1.51 11.43 6.16
C GLU A 164 -0.50 11.52 5.00
N GLY A 165 -0.89 11.09 3.81
CA GLY A 165 -0.08 11.34 2.61
C GLY A 165 -0.04 12.85 2.29
N ASP A 166 1.08 13.32 1.74
CA ASP A 166 1.18 14.69 1.21
C ASP A 166 0.44 14.78 -0.12
N VAL A 167 -0.87 15.00 -0.03
CA VAL A 167 -1.77 15.12 -1.18
C VAL A 167 -1.40 16.33 -2.03
N GLU A 168 -0.95 17.41 -1.39
CA GLU A 168 -0.59 18.66 -2.05
C GLU A 168 0.62 18.48 -2.97
N ASP A 169 1.62 17.73 -2.52
CA ASP A 169 2.77 17.37 -3.36
C ASP A 169 2.37 16.43 -4.50
N ALA A 170 1.49 15.45 -4.25
CA ALA A 170 0.95 14.61 -5.32
C ALA A 170 0.20 15.42 -6.39
N GLU A 171 -0.60 16.41 -5.98
CA GLU A 171 -1.29 17.32 -6.89
C GLU A 171 -0.29 18.13 -7.71
N LYS A 172 0.70 18.78 -7.07
CA LYS A 172 1.73 19.57 -7.76
C LYS A 172 2.48 18.75 -8.81
N LEU A 173 2.85 17.51 -8.48
CA LEU A 173 3.54 16.58 -9.39
C LEU A 173 2.65 16.21 -10.59
N LEU A 174 1.35 16.05 -10.38
CA LEU A 174 0.42 15.59 -11.42
C LEU A 174 -0.05 16.70 -12.38
N GLN A 175 -0.24 17.93 -11.88
CA GLN A 175 -0.84 19.03 -12.64
C GLN A 175 -0.18 19.30 -14.02
N PRO A 176 1.16 19.33 -14.17
CA PRO A 176 1.79 19.53 -15.47
C PRO A 176 1.42 18.44 -16.49
N TYR A 177 1.26 17.20 -16.03
CA TYR A 177 0.91 16.06 -16.89
C TYR A 177 -0.56 16.08 -17.30
N LEU A 178 -1.47 16.47 -16.42
CA LEU A 178 -2.89 16.63 -16.79
C LEU A 178 -3.07 17.76 -17.82
N LYS A 179 -2.31 18.85 -17.71
CA LYS A 179 -2.32 19.93 -18.72
C LYS A 179 -1.81 19.46 -20.07
N LYS A 180 -0.71 18.69 -20.08
CA LYS A 180 -0.07 18.21 -21.32
C LYS A 180 -0.78 17.02 -21.96
N TYR A 181 -1.33 16.12 -21.14
CA TYR A 181 -1.94 14.85 -21.53
C TYR A 181 -3.28 14.65 -20.82
N PRO A 182 -4.31 15.46 -21.12
CA PRO A 182 -5.58 15.47 -20.38
C PRO A 182 -6.37 14.16 -20.46
N LYS A 183 -6.09 13.32 -21.46
CA LYS A 183 -6.69 11.98 -21.63
C LYS A 183 -5.72 10.84 -21.33
N GLY A 184 -4.56 11.11 -20.72
CA GLY A 184 -3.63 10.06 -20.36
C GLY A 184 -4.18 9.23 -19.19
N SER A 185 -4.54 7.96 -19.43
CA SER A 185 -5.18 7.11 -18.41
C SER A 185 -4.40 7.04 -17.09
N ILE A 186 -3.07 6.98 -17.13
CA ILE A 186 -2.26 6.98 -15.91
C ILE A 186 -2.42 8.25 -15.08
N PHE A 187 -2.53 9.41 -15.75
CA PHE A 187 -2.73 10.68 -15.07
C PHE A 187 -4.15 10.83 -14.55
N LEU A 188 -5.15 10.37 -15.31
CA LEU A 188 -6.55 10.34 -14.87
C LEU A 188 -6.73 9.42 -13.65
N PHE A 189 -6.06 8.27 -13.62
CA PHE A 189 -6.07 7.36 -12.48
C PHE A 189 -5.49 8.03 -11.22
N PHE A 190 -4.31 8.66 -11.32
CA PHE A 190 -3.76 9.39 -10.18
C PHE A 190 -4.62 10.59 -9.77
N ALA A 191 -5.28 11.27 -10.71
CA ALA A 191 -6.21 12.34 -10.40
C ALA A 191 -7.42 11.82 -9.60
N GLY A 192 -8.00 10.68 -10.01
CA GLY A 192 -9.08 10.03 -9.26
C GLY A 192 -8.62 9.60 -7.87
N ARG A 193 -7.42 9.03 -7.75
CA ARG A 193 -6.86 8.60 -6.48
C ARG A 193 -6.61 9.77 -5.51
N ILE A 194 -6.15 10.91 -6.01
CA ILE A 194 -5.99 12.13 -5.23
C ILE A 194 -7.34 12.61 -4.69
N GLU A 195 -8.36 12.70 -5.55
CA GLU A 195 -9.71 13.10 -5.12
C GLU A 195 -10.31 12.12 -4.10
N GLU A 196 -10.05 10.81 -4.26
CA GLU A 196 -10.47 9.79 -3.30
C GLU A 196 -9.82 10.01 -1.92
N ILE A 197 -8.51 10.24 -1.85
CA ILE A 197 -7.80 10.50 -0.58
C ILE A 197 -8.31 11.77 0.09
N LYS A 198 -8.72 12.77 -0.70
CA LYS A 198 -9.36 14.00 -0.22
C LYS A 198 -10.78 13.80 0.30
N GLY A 199 -11.39 12.64 0.05
CA GLY A 199 -12.78 12.36 0.38
C GLY A 199 -13.78 12.85 -0.67
N ASN A 200 -13.31 13.43 -1.78
CA ASN A 200 -14.15 13.95 -2.88
C ASN A 200 -14.63 12.81 -3.79
N LEU A 201 -15.47 11.92 -3.24
CA LEU A 201 -15.80 10.63 -3.86
C LEU A 201 -16.47 10.75 -5.24
N ASP A 202 -17.35 11.73 -5.45
CA ASP A 202 -18.02 11.90 -6.74
C ASP A 202 -17.05 12.38 -7.82
N ALA A 203 -16.08 13.22 -7.46
CA ALA A 203 -15.01 13.61 -8.37
C ALA A 203 -14.07 12.43 -8.68
N ALA A 204 -13.73 11.64 -7.66
CA ALA A 204 -12.92 10.44 -7.82
C ALA A 204 -13.56 9.42 -8.78
N ILE A 205 -14.84 9.10 -8.56
CA ILE A 205 -15.62 8.19 -9.41
C ILE A 205 -15.58 8.66 -10.86
N LYS A 206 -15.91 9.94 -11.10
CA LYS A 206 -15.88 10.51 -12.46
C LYS A 206 -14.51 10.37 -13.12
N ARG A 207 -13.41 10.62 -12.39
CA ARG A 207 -12.04 10.49 -12.92
C ARG A 207 -11.68 9.04 -13.25
N PHE A 208 -12.09 8.08 -12.44
CA PHE A 208 -11.85 6.67 -12.72
C PHE A 208 -12.67 6.17 -13.91
N GLU A 209 -13.90 6.65 -14.08
CA GLU A 209 -14.73 6.38 -15.26
C GLU A 209 -14.11 6.98 -16.53
N GLU A 210 -13.72 8.27 -16.51
CA GLU A 210 -12.98 8.93 -17.60
C GLU A 210 -11.69 8.17 -17.95
N CYS A 211 -10.99 7.64 -16.95
CA CYS A 211 -9.80 6.83 -17.13
C CYS A 211 -10.07 5.52 -17.87
N CYS A 212 -11.16 4.83 -17.51
CA CYS A 212 -11.61 3.63 -18.21
C CYS A 212 -12.01 3.93 -19.66
N GLU A 213 -12.68 5.06 -19.91
CA GLU A 213 -13.08 5.48 -21.26
C GLU A 213 -11.89 5.86 -22.15
N ALA A 214 -10.82 6.43 -21.56
CA ALA A 214 -9.68 6.95 -22.30
C ALA A 214 -8.90 5.90 -23.11
N GLN A 215 -8.98 4.62 -22.75
CA GLN A 215 -8.33 3.53 -23.49
C GLN A 215 -9.06 2.19 -23.26
N GLN A 216 -9.07 1.29 -24.24
CA GLN A 216 -9.71 -0.04 -24.14
C GLN A 216 -8.76 -1.23 -24.36
N GLN A 217 -7.48 -0.97 -24.63
CA GLN A 217 -6.50 -1.99 -24.99
C GLN A 217 -5.92 -2.70 -23.76
N TRP A 218 -5.70 -1.96 -22.67
CA TRP A 218 -5.06 -2.45 -21.46
C TRP A 218 -6.08 -2.63 -20.33
N LYS A 219 -6.79 -3.77 -20.35
CA LYS A 219 -7.86 -4.08 -19.38
C LYS A 219 -7.38 -4.10 -17.93
N GLN A 220 -6.13 -4.46 -17.69
CA GLN A 220 -5.52 -4.44 -16.35
C GLN A 220 -5.51 -3.02 -15.75
N PHE A 221 -5.46 -1.99 -16.60
CA PHE A 221 -5.57 -0.60 -16.15
C PHE A 221 -7.00 -0.26 -15.70
N HIS A 222 -8.02 -0.83 -16.36
CA HIS A 222 -9.41 -0.74 -15.89
C HIS A 222 -9.60 -1.43 -14.56
N HIS A 223 -8.94 -2.57 -14.34
CA HIS A 223 -9.03 -3.28 -13.06
C HIS A 223 -8.49 -2.44 -11.89
N MET A 224 -7.46 -1.63 -12.11
CA MET A 224 -7.03 -0.66 -11.09
C MET A 224 -8.13 0.35 -10.79
N CYS A 225 -8.80 0.88 -11.81
CA CYS A 225 -9.93 1.80 -11.63
C CYS A 225 -11.12 1.12 -10.94
N TYR A 226 -11.45 -0.12 -11.30
CA TYR A 226 -12.53 -0.90 -10.66
C TYR A 226 -12.26 -1.15 -9.18
N TRP A 227 -11.00 -1.34 -8.81
CA TRP A 227 -10.61 -1.45 -7.40
C TRP A 227 -10.89 -0.17 -6.62
N GLU A 228 -10.48 0.98 -7.14
CA GLU A 228 -10.76 2.26 -6.46
C GLU A 228 -12.25 2.65 -6.52
N LEU A 229 -12.95 2.34 -7.61
CA LEU A 229 -14.41 2.53 -7.72
C LEU A 229 -15.17 1.69 -6.69
N MET A 230 -14.77 0.43 -6.50
CA MET A 230 -15.32 -0.43 -5.44
C MET A 230 -15.22 0.25 -4.07
N TRP A 231 -14.06 0.85 -3.75
CA TRP A 231 -13.87 1.58 -2.49
C TRP A 231 -14.65 2.89 -2.43
N CYS A 232 -14.70 3.69 -3.50
CA CYS A 232 -15.52 4.89 -3.55
C CYS A 232 -16.99 4.59 -3.25
N PHE A 233 -17.56 3.56 -3.88
CA PHE A 233 -18.94 3.13 -3.61
C PHE A 233 -19.11 2.51 -2.22
N THR A 234 -18.08 1.86 -1.69
CA THR A 234 -18.05 1.40 -0.29
C THR A 234 -18.17 2.57 0.66
N TYR A 235 -17.36 3.62 0.49
CA TYR A 235 -17.40 4.82 1.32
C TYR A 235 -18.75 5.55 1.26
N LYS A 236 -19.44 5.51 0.12
CA LYS A 236 -20.81 6.02 -0.03
C LYS A 236 -21.89 5.06 0.52
N ARG A 237 -21.53 3.87 1.00
CA ARG A 237 -22.44 2.76 1.39
C ARG A 237 -23.36 2.30 0.26
N HIS A 238 -22.94 2.47 -0.98
CA HIS A 238 -23.64 2.00 -2.18
C HIS A 238 -23.25 0.54 -2.46
N TRP A 239 -23.68 -0.38 -1.59
CA TRP A 239 -23.24 -1.78 -1.57
C TRP A 239 -23.46 -2.52 -2.89
N LYS A 240 -24.54 -2.23 -3.62
CA LYS A 240 -24.82 -2.86 -4.93
C LYS A 240 -23.76 -2.49 -5.99
N MET A 241 -23.34 -1.23 -6.03
CA MET A 241 -22.30 -0.79 -6.95
C MET A 241 -20.93 -1.30 -6.53
N ALA A 242 -20.63 -1.31 -5.22
CA ALA A 242 -19.41 -1.91 -4.71
C ALA A 242 -19.32 -3.42 -5.04
N TYR A 243 -20.44 -4.15 -4.90
CA TYR A 243 -20.56 -5.54 -5.34
C TYR A 243 -20.29 -5.70 -6.84
N PHE A 244 -20.86 -4.84 -7.68
CA PHE A 244 -20.66 -4.90 -9.14
C PHE A 244 -19.18 -4.84 -9.52
N TYR A 245 -18.41 -3.90 -8.96
CA TYR A 245 -16.98 -3.81 -9.24
C TYR A 245 -16.18 -4.98 -8.62
N ALA A 246 -16.56 -5.45 -7.43
CA ALA A 246 -15.95 -6.65 -6.85
C ALA A 246 -16.21 -7.91 -7.70
N ASP A 247 -17.40 -8.00 -8.32
CA ASP A 247 -17.76 -9.07 -9.24
C ASP A 247 -16.93 -9.02 -10.53
N LEU A 248 -16.82 -7.86 -11.17
CA LEU A 248 -15.94 -7.66 -12.33
C LEU A 248 -14.50 -8.07 -12.01
N LEU A 249 -13.95 -7.60 -10.88
CA LEU A 249 -12.60 -7.96 -10.45
C LEU A 249 -12.46 -9.46 -10.19
N SER A 250 -13.44 -10.11 -9.56
CA SER A 250 -13.39 -11.54 -9.30
C SER A 250 -13.35 -12.39 -10.57
N LYS A 251 -14.01 -11.92 -11.64
CA LYS A 251 -14.12 -12.59 -12.93
C LYS A 251 -12.90 -12.34 -13.82
N GLU A 252 -12.41 -11.11 -13.83
CA GLU A 252 -11.41 -10.68 -14.81
C GLU A 252 -9.99 -10.58 -14.26
N ASN A 253 -9.82 -10.33 -12.96
CA ASN A 253 -8.52 -10.06 -12.37
C ASN A 253 -7.93 -11.30 -11.68
N SER A 254 -6.67 -11.63 -12.02
CA SER A 254 -5.98 -12.82 -11.53
C SER A 254 -5.05 -12.58 -10.35
N TRP A 255 -5.00 -11.36 -9.79
CA TRP A 255 -4.02 -10.98 -8.76
C TRP A 255 -4.40 -11.42 -7.36
N SER A 256 -5.67 -11.24 -6.96
CA SER A 256 -6.14 -11.61 -5.63
C SER A 256 -7.57 -12.14 -5.60
N LYS A 257 -7.78 -13.29 -6.25
CA LYS A 257 -9.13 -13.89 -6.41
C LYS A 257 -9.86 -14.11 -5.09
N ALA A 258 -9.15 -14.56 -4.05
CA ALA A 258 -9.78 -14.79 -2.74
C ALA A 258 -10.25 -13.48 -2.09
N THR A 259 -9.50 -12.38 -2.26
CA THR A 259 -9.90 -11.06 -1.75
C THR A 259 -11.14 -10.55 -2.47
N TYR A 260 -11.19 -10.63 -3.80
CA TYR A 260 -12.36 -10.16 -4.56
C TYR A 260 -13.62 -10.96 -4.21
N ALA A 261 -13.53 -12.29 -4.13
CA ALA A 261 -14.65 -13.14 -3.73
C ALA A 261 -15.12 -12.84 -2.28
N TYR A 262 -14.18 -12.57 -1.37
CA TYR A 262 -14.52 -12.15 -0.01
C TYR A 262 -15.25 -10.80 -0.01
N MET A 263 -14.78 -9.80 -0.79
CA MET A 263 -15.44 -8.50 -0.86
C MET A 263 -16.85 -8.61 -1.46
N LYS A 264 -17.05 -9.44 -2.51
CA LYS A 264 -18.41 -9.74 -3.02
C LYS A 264 -19.32 -10.26 -1.92
N ALA A 265 -18.88 -11.29 -1.20
CA ALA A 265 -19.65 -11.88 -0.11
C ALA A 265 -19.94 -10.85 0.99
N ALA A 266 -18.94 -10.03 1.32
CA ALA A 266 -19.05 -8.98 2.31
C ALA A 266 -20.09 -7.92 1.91
N TYR A 267 -20.14 -7.48 0.66
CA TYR A 267 -21.16 -6.53 0.19
C TYR A 267 -22.56 -7.13 0.18
N LEU A 268 -22.72 -8.38 -0.25
CA LEU A 268 -24.02 -9.07 -0.16
C LEU A 268 -24.52 -9.14 1.29
N SER A 269 -23.61 -9.35 2.25
CA SER A 269 -24.00 -9.39 3.68
C SER A 269 -24.45 -8.05 4.27
N MET A 270 -24.20 -6.94 3.57
CA MET A 270 -24.70 -5.61 3.94
C MET A 270 -26.03 -5.26 3.27
N LEU A 271 -26.53 -6.09 2.35
CA LEU A 271 -27.80 -5.85 1.65
C LEU A 271 -28.99 -6.39 2.43
N THR A 272 -30.17 -5.84 2.12
CA THR A 272 -31.44 -6.41 2.59
C THR A 272 -31.71 -7.75 1.92
N LYS A 273 -32.55 -8.60 2.53
CA LYS A 273 -32.94 -9.88 1.93
C LYS A 273 -33.55 -9.71 0.53
N ASP A 274 -34.36 -8.67 0.34
CA ASP A 274 -35.02 -8.38 -0.93
C ASP A 274 -34.01 -7.92 -1.99
N ASP A 275 -33.05 -7.08 -1.61
CA ASP A 275 -31.98 -6.65 -2.52
C ASP A 275 -31.12 -7.83 -2.97
N CYS A 276 -30.83 -8.79 -2.09
CA CYS A 276 -30.08 -9.99 -2.41
C CYS A 276 -30.75 -10.85 -3.50
N LEU A 277 -32.09 -10.81 -3.64
CA LEU A 277 -32.81 -11.58 -4.68
C LEU A 277 -32.45 -11.13 -6.10
N THR A 278 -31.90 -9.93 -6.27
CA THR A 278 -31.42 -9.44 -7.56
C THR A 278 -30.10 -10.07 -8.01
N PHE A 279 -29.44 -10.83 -7.13
CA PHE A 279 -28.15 -11.46 -7.39
C PHE A 279 -28.30 -12.99 -7.44
N GLY A 280 -27.60 -13.63 -8.38
CA GLY A 280 -27.62 -15.10 -8.56
C GLY A 280 -26.74 -15.88 -7.58
N GLU A 281 -26.11 -15.21 -6.62
CA GLU A 281 -25.18 -15.78 -5.65
C GLU A 281 -25.55 -15.34 -4.24
N THR A 282 -25.21 -16.17 -3.24
CA THR A 282 -25.43 -15.83 -1.82
C THR A 282 -24.11 -15.53 -1.13
N GLU A 283 -24.15 -14.72 -0.06
CA GLU A 283 -22.98 -14.47 0.79
C GLU A 283 -22.37 -15.80 1.30
N LEU A 284 -23.23 -16.77 1.68
CA LEU A 284 -22.82 -18.05 2.23
C LEU A 284 -22.00 -18.85 1.22
N THR A 285 -22.52 -18.96 0.00
CA THR A 285 -21.84 -19.67 -1.09
C THR A 285 -20.50 -19.03 -1.42
N LEU A 286 -20.43 -17.69 -1.46
CA LEU A 286 -19.22 -16.96 -1.81
C LEU A 286 -18.17 -17.06 -0.70
N PHE A 287 -18.54 -16.86 0.58
CA PHE A 287 -17.60 -17.03 1.69
C PHE A 287 -16.99 -18.43 1.73
N ARG A 288 -17.79 -19.48 1.47
CA ARG A 288 -17.29 -20.87 1.39
C ARG A 288 -16.31 -21.10 0.25
N GLN A 289 -16.36 -20.32 -0.83
CA GLN A 289 -15.40 -20.44 -1.94
C GLN A 289 -14.04 -19.78 -1.65
N VAL A 290 -13.99 -18.76 -0.78
CA VAL A 290 -12.79 -17.95 -0.51
C VAL A 290 -11.52 -18.77 -0.25
N PRO A 291 -11.51 -19.83 0.60
CA PRO A 291 -10.30 -20.64 0.82
C PRO A 291 -9.78 -21.37 -0.41
N GLY A 292 -10.67 -21.77 -1.32
CA GLY A 292 -10.31 -22.47 -2.56
C GLY A 292 -9.73 -21.56 -3.63
N LEU A 293 -9.90 -20.24 -3.50
CA LEU A 293 -9.41 -19.22 -4.44
C LEU A 293 -8.03 -18.66 -4.07
N LYS A 294 -7.42 -19.18 -3.00
CA LYS A 294 -6.13 -18.73 -2.48
C LYS A 294 -5.03 -18.87 -3.53
N GLN A 295 -4.28 -17.80 -3.75
CA GLN A 295 -3.13 -17.80 -4.64
C GLN A 295 -1.81 -17.75 -3.85
N LYS A 296 -0.73 -18.15 -4.51
CA LYS A 296 0.64 -17.94 -4.04
C LYS A 296 1.35 -17.11 -5.09
N ILE A 297 2.06 -16.09 -4.64
CA ILE A 297 2.95 -15.26 -5.45
C ILE A 297 4.35 -15.42 -4.84
N ALA A 298 5.33 -15.84 -5.65
CA ALA A 298 6.67 -16.17 -5.16
C ALA A 298 6.66 -17.17 -3.99
N GLY A 299 5.80 -18.20 -4.05
CA GLY A 299 5.64 -19.20 -2.99
C GLY A 299 4.95 -18.70 -1.71
N LYS A 300 4.59 -17.41 -1.60
CA LYS A 300 3.90 -16.82 -0.46
C LYS A 300 2.49 -16.39 -0.84
N SER A 301 1.50 -16.69 0.01
CA SER A 301 0.17 -16.13 -0.17
C SER A 301 0.10 -14.69 0.31
N LEU A 302 -0.68 -13.89 -0.40
CA LEU A 302 -0.96 -12.50 -0.08
C LEU A 302 -1.53 -12.38 1.36
N PRO A 303 -1.03 -11.45 2.18
CA PRO A 303 -1.52 -11.26 3.55
C PRO A 303 -3.04 -11.02 3.63
N THR A 304 -3.57 -10.24 2.69
CA THR A 304 -5.00 -9.92 2.57
C THR A 304 -5.85 -11.16 2.27
N GLU A 305 -5.37 -12.07 1.42
CA GLU A 305 -6.07 -13.34 1.20
C GLU A 305 -6.03 -14.23 2.44
N LYS A 306 -4.90 -14.30 3.16
CA LYS A 306 -4.82 -15.05 4.42
C LYS A 306 -5.82 -14.51 5.45
N PHE A 307 -5.99 -13.19 5.49
CA PHE A 307 -7.00 -12.54 6.32
C PHE A 307 -8.41 -12.94 5.90
N ALA A 308 -8.75 -12.75 4.63
CA ALA A 308 -10.06 -13.06 4.06
C ALA A 308 -10.46 -14.53 4.31
N ILE A 309 -9.53 -15.45 4.06
CA ILE A 309 -9.69 -16.89 4.31
C ILE A 309 -9.94 -17.18 5.78
N ARG A 310 -9.20 -16.53 6.69
CA ARG A 310 -9.39 -16.74 8.13
C ARG A 310 -10.78 -16.32 8.57
N LYS A 311 -11.26 -15.15 8.13
CA LYS A 311 -12.60 -14.66 8.45
C LYS A 311 -13.69 -15.54 7.84
N ALA A 312 -13.50 -16.00 6.60
CA ALA A 312 -14.45 -16.86 5.90
C ALA A 312 -14.58 -18.27 6.51
N ARG A 313 -13.62 -18.75 7.31
CA ARG A 313 -13.67 -20.11 7.92
C ARG A 313 -14.93 -20.38 8.71
N ARG A 314 -15.51 -19.38 9.39
CA ARG A 314 -16.72 -19.57 10.19
C ARG A 314 -17.96 -19.91 9.35
N TYR A 315 -17.92 -19.66 8.05
CA TYR A 315 -19.00 -20.03 7.12
C TYR A 315 -19.02 -21.52 6.75
N PHE A 316 -18.01 -22.31 7.15
CA PHE A 316 -18.00 -23.76 6.94
C PHE A 316 -18.78 -24.55 7.99
N ALA A 317 -19.20 -23.90 9.08
CA ALA A 317 -20.15 -24.49 10.01
C ALA A 317 -21.50 -24.76 9.32
N GLU A 318 -22.25 -25.74 9.83
CA GLU A 318 -23.59 -26.07 9.35
C GLU A 318 -24.53 -24.86 9.48
N ASN A 319 -24.51 -24.21 10.66
CA ASN A 319 -25.23 -22.97 10.96
C ASN A 319 -24.21 -21.85 11.23
N PRO A 320 -23.74 -21.15 10.19
CA PRO A 320 -22.67 -20.19 10.34
C PRO A 320 -23.14 -18.88 10.97
N ILE A 321 -22.28 -18.30 11.81
CA ILE A 321 -22.51 -17.01 12.47
C ILE A 321 -21.95 -15.89 11.55
N PRO A 322 -22.80 -14.97 11.04
CA PRO A 322 -22.37 -13.97 10.08
C PRO A 322 -21.32 -12.99 10.62
N LEU A 323 -20.40 -12.52 9.76
CA LEU A 323 -19.56 -11.32 9.98
C LEU A 323 -20.45 -10.10 10.31
N PRO A 324 -20.16 -9.30 11.36
CA PRO A 324 -21.03 -8.18 11.74
C PRO A 324 -20.98 -7.01 10.74
N ALA A 325 -19.79 -6.64 10.26
CA ALA A 325 -19.60 -5.54 9.30
C ALA A 325 -18.37 -5.77 8.40
N PRO A 326 -18.35 -6.81 7.54
CA PRO A 326 -17.13 -7.25 6.88
C PRO A 326 -16.50 -6.23 5.91
N PRO A 327 -17.24 -5.42 5.13
CA PRO A 327 -16.62 -4.38 4.32
C PRO A 327 -15.93 -3.30 5.18
N LEU A 328 -16.51 -2.97 6.33
CA LEU A 328 -15.98 -1.94 7.24
C LEU A 328 -14.73 -2.43 8.01
N GLU A 329 -14.64 -3.74 8.29
CA GLU A 329 -13.42 -4.38 8.79
C GLU A 329 -12.32 -4.32 7.72
N MET A 330 -12.62 -4.66 6.46
CA MET A 330 -11.67 -4.53 5.36
C MET A 330 -11.28 -3.08 5.08
N MET A 331 -12.20 -2.14 5.25
CA MET A 331 -11.94 -0.71 5.12
C MET A 331 -10.83 -0.25 6.08
N TYR A 332 -10.82 -0.77 7.31
CA TYR A 332 -9.73 -0.51 8.26
C TYR A 332 -8.38 -1.02 7.74
N ILE A 333 -8.35 -2.23 7.17
CA ILE A 333 -7.16 -2.84 6.57
C ILE A 333 -6.61 -2.00 5.40
N TRP A 334 -7.45 -1.21 4.73
CA TRP A 334 -7.05 -0.35 3.62
C TRP A 334 -6.99 1.15 3.96
N ASN A 335 -7.00 1.51 5.26
CA ASN A 335 -6.99 2.90 5.75
C ASN A 335 -8.17 3.76 5.27
N GLY A 336 -9.29 3.16 4.88
CA GLY A 336 -10.47 3.89 4.38
C GLY A 336 -11.13 4.81 5.41
N TYR A 337 -10.91 4.60 6.71
CA TYR A 337 -11.38 5.52 7.76
C TYR A 337 -10.78 6.92 7.63
N THR A 338 -9.55 7.03 7.12
CA THR A 338 -8.89 8.32 6.86
C THR A 338 -9.50 9.09 5.69
N VAL A 339 -10.14 8.37 4.74
CA VAL A 339 -10.87 8.95 3.59
C VAL A 339 -12.22 9.45 4.03
N ILE A 340 -13.04 8.60 4.65
CA ILE A 340 -14.37 9.02 5.13
C ILE A 340 -14.25 10.11 6.21
N GLY A 341 -13.18 10.10 7.00
CA GLY A 341 -12.92 11.10 8.04
C GLY A 341 -12.72 12.52 7.52
N LYS A 342 -12.59 12.72 6.20
CA LYS A 342 -12.58 14.05 5.57
C LYS A 342 -13.97 14.69 5.49
N HIS A 343 -15.02 13.88 5.58
CA HIS A 343 -16.41 14.34 5.50
C HIS A 343 -17.27 13.74 6.62
N LYS A 344 -17.93 14.63 7.37
CA LYS A 344 -18.72 14.26 8.54
C LYS A 344 -19.87 13.29 8.19
N ASP A 345 -20.58 13.55 7.09
CA ASP A 345 -21.71 12.74 6.62
C ASP A 345 -21.31 11.30 6.25
N LEU A 346 -20.15 11.12 5.62
CA LEU A 346 -19.62 9.79 5.32
C LEU A 346 -19.30 9.02 6.59
N THR A 347 -18.65 9.68 7.56
CA THR A 347 -18.25 9.06 8.83
C THR A 347 -19.47 8.73 9.70
N GLU A 348 -20.44 9.64 9.82
CA GLU A 348 -21.71 9.39 10.52
C GLU A 348 -22.50 8.26 9.86
N GLY A 349 -22.49 8.19 8.52
CA GLY A 349 -23.09 7.09 7.78
C GLY A 349 -22.47 5.73 8.14
N MET A 350 -21.15 5.66 8.26
CA MET A 350 -20.45 4.43 8.67
C MET A 350 -20.74 4.08 10.13
N LEU A 351 -20.72 5.07 11.02
CA LEU A 351 -21.05 4.87 12.44
C LEU A 351 -22.47 4.29 12.60
N LYS A 352 -23.45 4.81 11.86
CA LYS A 352 -24.81 4.27 11.85
C LYS A 352 -24.85 2.80 11.42
N THR A 353 -24.08 2.42 10.40
CA THR A 353 -23.99 1.02 9.96
C THR A 353 -23.37 0.12 11.05
N LEU A 354 -22.41 0.64 11.82
CA LEU A 354 -21.82 -0.08 12.96
C LEU A 354 -22.79 -0.18 14.14
N ASP A 355 -23.61 0.85 14.39
CA ASP A 355 -24.67 0.80 15.41
C ASP A 355 -25.73 -0.26 15.08
N GLU A 356 -26.15 -0.34 13.81
CA GLU A 356 -27.07 -1.38 13.33
C GLU A 356 -26.47 -2.79 13.49
N ALA A 357 -25.18 -2.95 13.19
CA ALA A 357 -24.47 -4.21 13.38
C ALA A 357 -24.34 -4.60 14.86
N GLN A 358 -24.08 -3.62 15.75
CA GLN A 358 -24.03 -3.82 17.19
C GLN A 358 -25.39 -4.25 17.75
N ALA A 359 -26.46 -3.56 17.38
CA ALA A 359 -27.82 -3.91 17.81
C ALA A 359 -28.21 -5.33 17.36
N LYS A 360 -27.84 -5.72 16.13
CA LYS A 360 -28.03 -7.08 15.63
C LYS A 360 -27.23 -8.10 16.45
N LEU A 361 -25.98 -7.81 16.78
CA LEU A 361 -25.11 -8.67 17.60
C LEU A 361 -25.66 -8.85 19.02
N GLU A 362 -26.26 -7.82 19.61
CA GLU A 362 -26.87 -7.86 20.94
C GLU A 362 -28.22 -8.59 20.95
N SER A 363 -28.93 -8.60 19.81
CA SER A 363 -30.22 -9.29 19.68
C SER A 363 -30.12 -10.82 19.60
N ILE A 364 -28.93 -11.35 19.30
CA ILE A 364 -28.69 -12.79 19.17
C ILE A 364 -28.05 -13.36 20.45
N PRO A 365 -28.29 -14.65 20.77
CA PRO A 365 -27.61 -15.30 21.89
C PRO A 365 -26.09 -15.21 21.77
N ARG A 366 -25.40 -15.13 22.91
CA ARG A 366 -23.93 -15.13 22.93
C ARG A 366 -23.39 -16.40 22.27
N THR A 367 -22.40 -16.22 21.42
CA THR A 367 -21.71 -17.26 20.68
C THR A 367 -20.23 -17.25 21.03
N GLU A 368 -19.49 -18.22 20.51
CA GLU A 368 -18.03 -18.25 20.66
C GLU A 368 -17.30 -17.06 20.02
N PHE A 369 -17.94 -16.35 19.09
CA PHE A 369 -17.38 -15.17 18.40
C PHE A 369 -17.81 -13.85 19.04
N SER A 370 -18.73 -13.85 20.02
CA SER A 370 -19.35 -12.62 20.51
C SER A 370 -18.36 -11.59 21.06
N ILE A 371 -17.33 -12.01 21.80
CA ILE A 371 -16.33 -11.08 22.33
C ILE A 371 -15.48 -10.48 21.21
N ASP A 372 -14.98 -11.31 20.31
CA ASP A 372 -14.21 -10.88 19.14
C ASP A 372 -15.02 -9.90 18.26
N ASP A 373 -16.29 -10.21 17.97
CA ASP A 373 -17.18 -9.36 17.16
C ASP A 373 -17.53 -8.04 17.90
N GLN A 374 -17.73 -8.05 19.22
CA GLN A 374 -17.92 -6.83 20.03
C GLN A 374 -16.66 -5.95 20.04
N CYS A 375 -15.48 -6.56 20.18
CA CYS A 375 -14.21 -5.84 20.14
C CYS A 375 -13.93 -5.25 18.75
N LEU A 376 -14.27 -5.97 17.69
CA LEU A 376 -14.21 -5.46 16.32
C LEU A 376 -15.10 -4.22 16.15
N LEU A 377 -16.38 -4.31 16.51
CA LEU A 377 -17.30 -3.18 16.41
C LEU A 377 -16.82 -2.00 17.26
N SER A 378 -16.32 -2.26 18.47
CA SER A 378 -15.73 -1.23 19.34
C SER A 378 -14.56 -0.51 18.66
N LEU A 379 -13.60 -1.24 18.09
CA LEU A 379 -12.48 -0.66 17.36
C LEU A 379 -12.94 0.24 16.20
N LEU A 380 -13.89 -0.25 15.39
CA LEU A 380 -14.39 0.48 14.22
C LEU A 380 -15.23 1.73 14.60
N LYS A 381 -16.01 1.65 15.68
CA LYS A 381 -16.75 2.81 16.22
C LYS A 381 -15.80 3.84 16.79
N GLY A 382 -14.77 3.41 17.53
CA GLY A 382 -13.71 4.28 18.02
C GLY A 382 -13.01 5.06 16.91
N LEU A 383 -12.75 4.42 15.76
CA LEU A 383 -12.22 5.09 14.57
C LEU A 383 -13.18 6.17 14.01
N CYS A 384 -14.48 5.88 13.91
CA CYS A 384 -15.46 6.87 13.47
C CYS A 384 -15.52 8.07 14.42
N LEU A 385 -15.63 7.80 15.72
CA LEU A 385 -15.72 8.83 16.75
C LEU A 385 -14.46 9.70 16.82
N LYS A 386 -13.28 9.08 16.65
CA LYS A 386 -12.02 9.79 16.49
C LYS A 386 -12.07 10.79 15.35
N HIS A 387 -12.49 10.37 14.16
CA HIS A 387 -12.60 11.25 12.99
C HIS A 387 -13.71 12.29 13.10
N LEU A 388 -14.75 12.04 13.90
CA LEU A 388 -15.80 13.01 14.23
C LEU A 388 -15.38 14.00 15.33
N GLY A 389 -14.20 13.83 15.94
CA GLY A 389 -13.71 14.68 17.03
C GLY A 389 -14.21 14.31 18.43
N HIS A 390 -14.95 13.19 18.57
CA HIS A 390 -15.42 12.65 19.84
C HIS A 390 -14.30 11.83 20.51
N GLN A 391 -13.24 12.52 20.94
CA GLN A 391 -11.99 11.89 21.34
C GLN A 391 -12.11 11.00 22.59
N GLU A 392 -12.85 11.45 23.62
CA GLU A 392 -13.04 10.67 24.86
C GLU A 392 -13.83 9.38 24.60
N GLU A 393 -14.87 9.45 23.78
CA GLU A 393 -15.66 8.28 23.38
C GLU A 393 -14.83 7.31 22.53
N ALA A 394 -14.00 7.83 21.62
CA ALA A 394 -13.08 7.02 20.84
C ALA A 394 -12.08 6.27 21.73
N GLU A 395 -11.48 6.95 22.69
CA GLU A 395 -10.57 6.36 23.67
C GLU A 395 -11.25 5.30 24.54
N HIS A 396 -12.50 5.54 24.95
CA HIS A 396 -13.30 4.55 25.67
C HIS A 396 -13.46 3.26 24.85
N TYR A 397 -13.80 3.38 23.57
CA TYR A 397 -13.96 2.22 22.68
C TYR A 397 -12.65 1.46 22.44
N PHE A 398 -11.51 2.15 22.29
CA PHE A 398 -10.21 1.47 22.18
C PHE A 398 -9.86 0.75 23.49
N THR A 399 -10.10 1.40 24.63
CA THR A 399 -9.88 0.80 25.96
C THR A 399 -10.75 -0.44 26.19
N LEU A 400 -12.00 -0.42 25.72
CA LEU A 400 -12.90 -1.57 25.80
C LEU A 400 -12.33 -2.82 25.11
N VAL A 401 -11.65 -2.64 23.97
CA VAL A 401 -10.95 -3.75 23.29
C VAL A 401 -9.81 -4.28 24.15
N LEU A 402 -9.01 -3.40 24.77
CA LEU A 402 -7.89 -3.78 25.62
C LEU A 402 -8.35 -4.52 26.89
N CYS A 403 -9.43 -4.05 27.52
CA CYS A 403 -10.01 -4.71 28.70
C CYS A 403 -10.51 -6.13 28.42
N ASN A 404 -10.80 -6.47 27.16
CA ASN A 404 -11.26 -7.79 26.75
C ASN A 404 -10.15 -8.65 26.13
N GLU A 405 -8.89 -8.23 26.15
CA GLU A 405 -7.75 -8.93 25.53
C GLU A 405 -7.71 -10.43 25.86
N THR A 406 -7.84 -10.81 27.13
CA THR A 406 -7.74 -12.21 27.57
C THR A 406 -8.94 -13.07 27.15
N GLN A 407 -10.02 -12.45 26.67
CA GLN A 407 -11.25 -13.12 26.24
C GLN A 407 -11.36 -13.26 24.71
N ILE A 408 -10.53 -12.54 23.94
CA ILE A 408 -10.45 -12.64 22.47
C ILE A 408 -9.86 -13.99 22.09
N LYS A 409 -10.54 -14.75 21.22
CA LYS A 409 -10.15 -16.13 20.86
C LYS A 409 -9.55 -16.27 19.46
N TYR A 410 -9.96 -15.42 18.53
CA TYR A 410 -9.70 -15.62 17.10
C TYR A 410 -8.98 -14.43 16.49
N ASP A 411 -9.52 -13.23 16.69
CA ASP A 411 -9.11 -11.99 16.05
C ASP A 411 -8.08 -11.23 16.90
N HIS A 412 -6.99 -11.93 17.25
CA HIS A 412 -5.86 -11.39 18.03
C HIS A 412 -5.18 -10.15 17.42
N TYR A 413 -5.53 -9.77 16.19
CA TYR A 413 -5.07 -8.52 15.59
C TYR A 413 -5.75 -7.29 16.20
N LEU A 414 -6.91 -7.45 16.84
CA LEU A 414 -7.70 -6.34 17.40
C LEU A 414 -6.94 -5.56 18.47
N VAL A 415 -6.28 -6.25 19.40
CA VAL A 415 -5.55 -5.63 20.52
C VAL A 415 -4.38 -4.75 20.07
N PRO A 416 -3.39 -5.23 19.27
CA PRO A 416 -2.31 -4.37 18.79
C PRO A 416 -2.80 -3.24 17.88
N ASN A 417 -3.94 -3.42 17.18
CA ASN A 417 -4.54 -2.36 16.38
C ASN A 417 -5.27 -1.32 17.25
N ALA A 418 -5.96 -1.71 18.32
CA ALA A 418 -6.53 -0.78 19.29
C ALA A 418 -5.45 0.05 20.00
N LEU A 419 -4.32 -0.57 20.40
CA LEU A 419 -3.16 0.15 20.93
C LEU A 419 -2.57 1.14 19.92
N LEU A 420 -2.48 0.76 18.64
CA LEU A 420 -2.02 1.64 17.57
C LEU A 420 -2.94 2.85 17.42
N GLU A 421 -4.26 2.63 17.31
CA GLU A 421 -5.22 3.72 17.10
C GLU A 421 -5.34 4.64 18.33
N HIS A 422 -5.29 4.06 19.54
CA HIS A 422 -5.23 4.83 20.78
C HIS A 422 -3.94 5.65 20.88
N GLY A 423 -2.80 5.07 20.51
CA GLY A 423 -1.54 5.80 20.44
C GLY A 423 -1.58 6.95 19.43
N LEU A 424 -2.20 6.75 18.26
CA LEU A 424 -2.40 7.81 17.27
C LEU A 424 -3.32 8.93 17.80
N LEU A 425 -4.41 8.57 18.49
CA LEU A 425 -5.29 9.54 19.15
C LEU A 425 -4.54 10.35 20.23
N CYS A 426 -3.70 9.68 21.03
CA CYS A 426 -2.85 10.36 22.01
C CYS A 426 -1.89 11.35 21.34
N LEU A 427 -1.31 11.03 20.17
CA LEU A 427 -0.47 11.97 19.43
C LEU A 427 -1.25 13.20 18.95
N GLU A 428 -2.47 13.02 18.46
CA GLU A 428 -3.37 14.11 18.04
C GLU A 428 -3.72 15.05 19.19
N GLN A 429 -3.82 14.51 20.41
CA GLN A 429 -4.05 15.26 21.65
C GLN A 429 -2.77 15.85 22.28
N GLY A 430 -1.60 15.62 21.69
CA GLY A 430 -0.31 16.04 22.25
C GLY A 430 0.19 15.19 23.43
N ARG A 431 -0.49 14.09 23.80
CA ARG A 431 -0.06 13.12 24.82
C ARG A 431 1.04 12.18 24.30
N ARG A 432 2.20 12.77 23.98
CA ARG A 432 3.27 12.05 23.26
C ARG A 432 3.88 10.87 24.02
N ASP A 433 4.18 11.03 25.30
CA ASP A 433 4.85 9.97 26.08
C ASP A 433 3.96 8.74 26.23
N GLU A 434 2.67 8.97 26.45
CA GLU A 434 1.64 7.92 26.47
C GLU A 434 1.49 7.24 25.11
N ALA A 435 1.44 8.02 24.03
CA ALA A 435 1.40 7.48 22.68
C ALA A 435 2.60 6.56 22.39
N ILE A 436 3.82 6.99 22.73
CA ILE A 436 5.03 6.17 22.53
C ILE A 436 4.93 4.87 23.33
N LYS A 437 4.45 4.92 24.58
CA LYS A 437 4.26 3.73 25.41
C LYS A 437 3.28 2.74 24.77
N LEU A 438 2.12 3.22 24.30
CA LEU A 438 1.11 2.40 23.63
C LEU A 438 1.66 1.77 22.34
N LEU A 439 2.33 2.57 21.51
CA LEU A 439 2.92 2.13 20.24
C LEU A 439 4.04 1.09 20.42
N GLU A 440 4.94 1.30 21.39
CA GLU A 440 5.98 0.30 21.70
C GLU A 440 5.38 -0.98 22.28
N THR A 441 4.33 -0.87 23.11
CA THR A 441 3.59 -2.03 23.64
C THR A 441 3.00 -2.86 22.50
N ALA A 442 2.31 -2.21 21.55
CA ALA A 442 1.73 -2.86 20.37
C ALA A 442 2.79 -3.59 19.52
N LYS A 443 3.98 -3.02 19.40
CA LYS A 443 5.09 -3.56 18.61
C LYS A 443 5.82 -4.74 19.27
N GLN A 444 5.97 -4.70 20.60
CA GLN A 444 6.85 -5.62 21.31
C GLN A 444 6.10 -6.85 21.85
N ASN A 445 4.85 -6.67 22.29
CA ASN A 445 4.13 -7.68 23.06
C ASN A 445 3.27 -8.62 22.19
N TYR A 446 3.00 -8.28 20.93
CA TYR A 446 2.10 -9.03 20.06
C TYR A 446 2.82 -9.57 18.82
N LYS A 447 2.56 -10.83 18.45
CA LYS A 447 3.17 -11.53 17.31
C LYS A 447 2.20 -12.55 16.70
N ASN A 448 2.46 -12.96 15.46
CA ASN A 448 1.76 -14.03 14.73
C ASN A 448 0.26 -13.77 14.49
N TYR A 449 -0.17 -12.50 14.52
CA TYR A 449 -1.56 -12.12 14.24
C TYR A 449 -1.78 -11.77 12.76
N SER A 450 -3.05 -11.67 12.37
CA SER A 450 -3.45 -11.30 11.01
C SER A 450 -2.95 -9.90 10.66
N MET A 451 -2.36 -9.70 9.47
CA MET A 451 -1.88 -8.39 9.02
C MET A 451 -0.82 -7.74 9.94
N GLU A 452 -0.03 -8.54 10.66
CA GLU A 452 1.05 -8.07 11.56
C GLU A 452 2.03 -7.13 10.84
N SER A 453 2.55 -7.50 9.68
CA SER A 453 3.52 -6.67 8.94
C SER A 453 2.99 -5.27 8.66
N ARG A 454 1.72 -5.16 8.29
CA ARG A 454 1.05 -3.87 8.04
C ARG A 454 0.95 -3.05 9.33
N THR A 455 0.48 -3.67 10.40
CA THR A 455 0.33 -3.00 11.71
C THR A 455 1.69 -2.47 12.19
N HIS A 456 2.77 -3.25 12.02
CA HIS A 456 4.12 -2.82 12.33
C HIS A 456 4.60 -1.63 11.48
N PHE A 457 4.29 -1.58 10.18
CA PHE A 457 4.63 -0.41 9.35
C PHE A 457 3.96 0.86 9.87
N ARG A 458 2.67 0.78 10.22
CA ARG A 458 1.93 1.91 10.77
C ARG A 458 2.47 2.35 12.12
N ILE A 459 2.79 1.41 13.01
CA ILE A 459 3.42 1.71 14.31
C ILE A 459 4.78 2.38 14.11
N GLN A 460 5.60 1.89 13.17
CA GLN A 460 6.91 2.48 12.90
C GLN A 460 6.79 3.91 12.36
N ALA A 461 5.85 4.15 11.44
CA ALA A 461 5.57 5.49 10.93
C ALA A 461 5.10 6.43 12.07
N ALA A 462 4.20 5.96 12.93
CA ALA A 462 3.71 6.73 14.07
C ALA A 462 4.81 7.04 15.10
N LEU A 463 5.67 6.06 15.42
CA LEU A 463 6.81 6.25 16.32
C LEU A 463 7.83 7.23 15.74
N HIS A 464 8.08 7.18 14.43
CA HIS A 464 8.97 8.15 13.77
C HIS A 464 8.43 9.57 13.90
N LYS A 465 7.13 9.78 13.64
CA LYS A 465 6.46 11.07 13.83
C LYS A 465 6.52 11.55 15.29
N ALA A 466 6.30 10.63 16.25
CA ALA A 466 6.35 10.95 17.67
C ALA A 466 7.77 11.33 18.15
N LYS A 467 8.81 10.63 17.68
CA LYS A 467 10.20 10.84 18.11
C LYS A 467 10.89 11.99 17.37
N GLY A 468 10.67 12.14 16.06
CA GLY A 468 11.28 13.22 15.26
C GLY A 468 10.90 14.62 15.73
N ALA A 469 9.71 14.78 16.31
CA ALA A 469 9.29 16.06 16.86
C ALA A 469 9.92 16.40 18.24
N ARG A 470 10.89 15.61 18.74
CA ARG A 470 11.83 16.04 19.81
C ARG A 470 13.02 16.83 19.26
N GLU A 471 13.38 16.70 17.97
CA GLU A 471 14.64 17.26 17.42
C GLU A 471 14.51 18.68 16.85
N ASN A 472 13.32 19.30 16.88
CA ASN A 472 13.17 20.74 16.56
C ASN A 472 13.56 21.68 17.72
N GLY A 473 14.25 21.17 18.74
CA GLY A 473 14.87 21.96 19.80
C GLY A 473 16.39 21.96 19.66
N ILE A 474 16.92 22.99 19.00
CA ILE A 474 18.30 23.52 19.08
C ILE A 474 19.38 22.43 19.29
N HIS A 475 19.88 21.85 18.20
CA HIS A 475 21.27 21.42 18.16
C HIS A 475 21.84 21.63 16.76
N VAL A 476 22.56 22.75 16.60
CA VAL A 476 23.58 22.90 15.56
C VAL A 476 24.80 22.12 16.07
N PRO A 477 25.26 21.04 15.41
CA PRO A 477 26.57 20.50 15.68
C PRO A 477 27.57 21.43 14.98
N SER A 478 28.39 22.13 15.77
CA SER A 478 29.60 22.77 15.26
C SER A 478 30.49 21.70 14.61
N SER A 479 30.79 21.89 13.33
CA SER A 479 31.76 21.09 12.57
C SER A 479 33.13 21.11 13.25
N PRO A 480 33.93 20.02 13.17
CA PRO A 480 35.38 20.12 13.30
C PRO A 480 35.98 20.95 12.18
#